data_AF-A0A196NCS5-F1
#
_entry.id   AF-A0A196NCS5-F1
#
_cell.length_a   1.000
_cell.length_b   1.000
_cell.length_c   1.000
_cell.angle_alpha   90.00
_cell.angle_beta   90.00
_cell.angle_gamma   90.00
#
_symmetry.space_group_name_H-M   'P 1'
#
loop_
_entity.id
_entity.type
_entity.pdbx_description
1 polymer ?
#
loop_
_entity_poly.entity_id
_entity_poly.type
_entity_poly.pdbx_seq_one_letter_code
_entity_poly.pdbx_strand_id
1 'polypeptide(L)'
;MDDHFDPSDAAIWIARGRSPEHAEALAQAWRDFPDLPPTAALEDRMAQTRARVVAMRPVNDAIQLASEAERQRRNFLHVEGKSATGSIDDSDLAILRGRDAYGYDWDTAVCYSRGWYAAHAGWTYGGPDISNRLPAHRAAYDRGFSDGGGDTDDLFDAARRSNIAAERIGNQPRQPRQPRQLAPALAARPLPSSWPKPSDEPRPVRWTRRLLILADHPALGNGPTAALVDQIRAPPEAEGLNIIVLSAADGFSATITPDAPPLTTGQCEALARDPQQTARLRTLVADLTIDDILIAAPDNTMAAFDAHAAALPLCRTMERTRNTILQQRAHLRTWLDRAATGDGNVGAGHIRWSKLAKGLSGKLGEFTVRYAGKAQDSPGHIIVVETSGTPASGFVTADGRPLDPHITFGNKSRMRQEMATALRAFGGATRLAPTLFATAA
;
A
#
# COMPACT_ATOMS: atom_id res chain seq x y z
N MET A 1 -2.87 -12.05 49.31
CA MET A 1 -2.55 -13.48 49.52
C MET A 1 -1.40 -13.76 48.59
N ASP A 2 -0.21 -13.97 49.15
CA ASP A 2 0.94 -14.43 48.37
C ASP A 2 0.60 -15.82 47.84
N ASP A 3 0.34 -15.91 46.53
CA ASP A 3 0.12 -17.17 45.84
C ASP A 3 1.47 -17.89 45.77
N HIS A 4 1.80 -18.66 46.81
CA HIS A 4 3.04 -19.42 46.90
C HIS A 4 3.07 -20.44 45.77
N PHE A 5 3.90 -20.16 44.76
CA PHE A 5 4.07 -21.04 43.61
C PHE A 5 5.05 -22.16 43.95
N ASP A 6 4.50 -23.34 44.28
CA ASP A 6 5.25 -24.58 44.39
C ASP A 6 5.22 -25.35 43.05
N PRO A 7 6.29 -25.33 42.24
CA PRO A 7 6.32 -26.01 40.95
C PRO A 7 6.32 -27.54 41.07
N SER A 8 6.51 -28.09 42.27
CA SER A 8 6.46 -29.53 42.55
C SER A 8 5.04 -30.04 42.83
N ASP A 9 4.06 -29.13 42.98
CA ASP A 9 2.64 -29.44 43.12
C ASP A 9 1.93 -29.40 41.77
N ALA A 10 1.34 -30.53 41.37
CA ALA A 10 0.56 -30.63 40.12
C ALA A 10 -0.67 -29.72 40.13
N ALA A 11 -1.30 -29.47 41.29
CA ALA A 11 -2.50 -28.64 41.40
C ALA A 11 -2.24 -27.19 40.93
N ILE A 12 -1.02 -26.68 41.19
CA ILE A 12 -0.58 -25.33 40.79
C ILE A 12 -0.44 -25.19 39.27
N TRP A 13 -0.09 -26.27 38.57
CA TRP A 13 -0.04 -26.32 37.11
C TRP A 13 -1.43 -26.48 36.49
N ILE A 14 -2.31 -27.28 37.11
CA ILE A 14 -3.72 -27.41 36.69
C ILE A 14 -4.44 -26.07 36.81
N ALA A 15 -4.27 -25.37 37.94
CA ALA A 15 -4.82 -24.03 38.15
C ALA A 15 -4.37 -23.02 37.08
N ARG A 16 -3.20 -23.25 36.47
CA ARG A 16 -2.64 -22.45 35.37
C ARG A 16 -2.99 -22.99 33.97
N GLY A 17 -3.97 -23.89 33.88
CA GLY A 17 -4.55 -24.36 32.62
C GLY A 17 -3.82 -25.53 31.96
N ARG A 18 -2.98 -26.27 32.70
CA ARG A 18 -2.40 -27.54 32.21
C ARG A 18 -3.39 -28.69 32.39
N SER A 19 -3.34 -29.67 31.48
CA SER A 19 -4.08 -30.93 31.68
C SER A 19 -3.50 -31.68 32.89
N PRO A 20 -4.28 -32.54 33.56
CA PRO A 20 -3.79 -33.33 34.70
C PRO A 20 -2.52 -34.12 34.38
N GLU A 21 -2.44 -34.71 33.18
CA GLU A 21 -1.27 -35.45 32.71
C GLU A 21 -0.02 -34.57 32.56
N HIS A 22 -0.14 -33.41 31.90
CA HIS A 22 0.98 -32.47 31.74
C HIS A 22 1.41 -31.87 33.09
N ALA A 23 0.44 -31.55 33.96
CA ALA A 23 0.69 -31.01 35.28
C ALA A 23 1.47 -31.98 36.15
N GLU A 24 1.09 -33.25 36.16
CA GLU A 24 1.80 -34.31 36.90
C GLU A 24 3.23 -34.50 36.37
N ALA A 25 3.40 -34.55 35.05
CA ALA A 25 4.73 -34.71 34.44
C ALA A 25 5.66 -33.51 34.73
N LEU A 26 5.13 -32.28 34.74
CA LEU A 26 5.89 -31.08 35.12
C LEU A 26 6.26 -31.12 36.61
N ALA A 27 5.30 -31.41 37.48
CA ALA A 27 5.52 -31.54 38.92
C ALA A 27 6.55 -32.63 39.25
N GLN A 28 6.49 -33.78 38.57
CA GLN A 28 7.45 -34.87 38.71
C GLN A 28 8.87 -34.42 38.32
N ALA A 29 9.05 -33.68 37.23
CA ALA A 29 10.36 -33.17 36.84
C ALA A 29 10.95 -32.19 37.89
N TRP A 30 10.11 -31.42 38.58
CA TRP A 30 10.53 -30.56 39.69
C TRP A 30 10.82 -31.33 40.98
N ARG A 31 10.13 -32.45 41.23
CA ARG A 31 10.42 -33.37 42.34
C ARG A 31 11.71 -34.15 42.13
N ASP A 32 11.98 -34.60 40.91
CA ASP A 32 13.18 -35.35 40.55
C ASP A 32 14.43 -34.44 40.50
N PHE A 33 14.23 -33.17 40.09
CA PHE A 33 15.30 -32.19 39.97
C PHE A 33 14.99 -30.87 40.71
N PRO A 34 14.92 -30.88 42.06
CA PRO A 34 14.60 -29.70 42.85
C PRO A 34 15.74 -28.67 42.82
N ASP A 35 15.42 -27.42 43.15
CA ASP A 35 16.43 -26.39 43.32
C ASP A 35 17.33 -26.71 44.53
N LEU A 36 18.63 -26.66 44.31
CA LEU A 36 19.62 -26.79 45.38
C LEU A 36 19.77 -25.46 46.14
N PRO A 37 20.13 -25.49 47.44
CA PRO A 37 20.27 -24.28 48.23
C PRO A 37 21.36 -23.35 47.67
N PRO A 38 21.27 -22.03 47.91
CA PRO A 38 22.26 -21.07 47.41
C PRO A 38 23.71 -21.33 47.87
N THR A 39 23.87 -22.09 48.96
CA THR A 39 25.14 -22.52 49.54
C THR A 39 25.78 -23.72 48.83
N ALA A 40 25.04 -24.42 47.95
CA ALA A 40 25.59 -25.49 47.14
C ALA A 40 26.54 -24.96 46.05
N ALA A 41 27.52 -25.77 45.66
CA ALA A 41 28.49 -25.41 44.64
C ALA A 41 27.78 -25.00 43.33
N LEU A 42 28.29 -23.96 42.67
CA LEU A 42 27.66 -23.39 41.47
C LEU A 42 27.52 -24.45 40.36
N GLU A 43 28.52 -25.30 40.20
CA GLU A 43 28.54 -26.34 39.18
C GLU A 43 27.39 -27.36 39.38
N ASP A 44 27.15 -27.78 40.62
CA ASP A 44 26.06 -28.70 40.97
C ASP A 44 24.69 -28.05 40.71
N ARG A 45 24.53 -26.78 41.07
CA ARG A 45 23.30 -26.01 40.78
C ARG A 45 23.02 -25.91 39.27
N MET A 46 24.07 -25.67 38.48
CA MET A 46 23.97 -25.63 37.01
C MET A 46 23.70 -27.02 36.41
N ALA A 47 24.32 -28.08 36.92
CA ALA A 47 24.07 -29.45 36.50
C ALA A 47 22.61 -29.85 36.78
N GLN A 48 22.11 -29.54 37.97
CA GLN A 48 20.73 -29.80 38.38
C GLN A 48 19.72 -29.08 37.46
N THR A 49 19.98 -27.80 37.15
CA THR A 49 19.13 -27.01 36.25
C THR A 49 19.10 -27.60 34.85
N ARG A 50 20.26 -28.03 34.33
CA ARG A 50 20.35 -28.68 33.00
C ARG A 50 19.60 -30.01 32.97
N ALA A 51 19.72 -30.83 34.02
CA ALA A 51 19.01 -32.10 34.13
C ALA A 51 17.48 -31.89 34.12
N ARG A 52 16.98 -30.88 34.88
CA ARG A 52 15.57 -30.50 34.86
C ARG A 52 15.09 -30.07 33.47
N VAL A 53 15.86 -29.22 32.78
CA VAL A 53 15.50 -28.77 31.42
C VAL A 53 15.42 -29.94 30.45
N VAL A 54 16.34 -30.91 30.55
CA VAL A 54 16.30 -32.13 29.73
C VAL A 54 15.06 -32.97 30.04
N ALA A 55 14.71 -33.16 31.32
CA ALA A 55 13.53 -33.90 31.74
C ALA A 55 12.21 -33.24 31.32
N MET A 56 12.13 -31.91 31.37
CA MET A 56 10.93 -31.16 30.99
C MET A 56 10.74 -31.04 29.47
N ARG A 57 11.79 -31.20 28.67
CA ARG A 57 11.75 -31.03 27.21
C ARG A 57 10.64 -31.86 26.53
N PRO A 58 10.55 -33.19 26.70
CA PRO A 58 9.50 -33.98 26.05
C PRO A 58 8.09 -33.55 26.45
N VAL A 59 7.90 -33.12 27.71
CA VAL A 59 6.61 -32.63 28.21
C VAL A 59 6.25 -31.30 27.56
N ASN A 60 7.21 -30.38 27.45
CA ASN A 60 7.00 -29.09 26.79
C ASN A 60 6.72 -29.25 25.29
N ASP A 61 7.43 -30.17 24.62
CA ASP A 61 7.21 -30.48 23.21
C ASP A 61 5.81 -31.08 22.99
N ALA A 62 5.35 -31.97 23.88
CA ALA A 62 3.99 -32.52 23.85
C ALA A 62 2.91 -31.45 24.10
N ILE A 63 3.13 -30.55 25.07
CA ILE A 63 2.24 -29.40 25.33
C ILE A 63 2.14 -28.50 24.10
N GLN A 64 3.27 -28.21 23.46
CA GLN A 64 3.31 -27.38 22.26
C GLN A 64 2.55 -28.05 21.11
N LEU A 65 2.76 -29.35 20.89
CA LEU A 65 2.05 -30.12 19.87
C LEU A 65 0.54 -30.15 20.11
N ALA A 66 0.11 -30.37 21.36
CA ALA A 66 -1.31 -30.38 21.72
C ALA A 66 -1.96 -28.99 21.57
N SER A 67 -1.26 -27.93 21.97
CA SER A 67 -1.73 -26.54 21.81
C SER A 67 -1.88 -26.16 20.34
N GLU A 68 -0.93 -26.60 19.50
CA GLU A 68 -0.96 -26.36 18.06
C GLU A 68 -2.07 -27.16 17.38
N ALA A 69 -2.27 -28.43 17.75
CA ALA A 69 -3.39 -29.25 17.26
C ALA A 69 -4.75 -28.62 17.62
N GLU A 70 -4.91 -28.10 18.83
CA GLU A 70 -6.14 -27.41 19.24
C GLU A 70 -6.34 -26.09 18.50
N ARG A 71 -5.28 -25.31 18.27
CA ARG A 71 -5.33 -24.10 17.42
C ARG A 71 -5.85 -24.45 16.03
N GLN A 72 -5.26 -25.46 15.39
CA GLN A 72 -5.65 -25.90 14.05
C GLN A 72 -7.10 -26.37 14.03
N ARG A 73 -7.50 -27.20 14.99
CA ARG A 73 -8.89 -27.67 15.16
C ARG A 73 -9.87 -26.51 15.29
N ARG A 74 -9.59 -25.53 16.15
CA ARG A 74 -10.45 -24.37 16.36
C ARG A 74 -10.59 -23.51 15.11
N ASN A 75 -9.51 -23.34 14.35
CA ASN A 75 -9.55 -22.60 13.10
C ASN A 75 -10.46 -23.29 12.07
N PHE A 76 -10.37 -24.61 11.93
CA PHE A 76 -11.27 -25.36 11.05
C PHE A 76 -12.71 -25.29 11.53
N LEU A 77 -12.98 -25.50 12.81
CA LEU A 77 -14.33 -25.37 13.38
C LEU A 77 -14.95 -23.98 13.11
N HIS A 78 -14.13 -22.93 13.16
CA HIS A 78 -14.59 -21.57 12.84
C HIS A 78 -15.02 -21.45 11.37
N VAL A 79 -14.23 -21.98 10.42
CA VAL A 79 -14.55 -21.96 8.99
C VAL A 79 -15.77 -22.84 8.68
N GLU A 80 -15.87 -24.02 9.28
CA GLU A 80 -17.05 -24.90 9.18
C GLU A 80 -18.30 -24.21 9.75
N GLY A 81 -18.16 -23.48 10.86
CA GLY A 81 -19.23 -22.67 11.44
C GLY A 81 -19.77 -21.63 10.47
N LYS A 82 -18.88 -20.93 9.75
CA LYS A 82 -19.30 -19.99 8.68
C LYS A 82 -20.06 -20.70 7.56
N SER A 83 -19.68 -21.93 7.22
CA SER A 83 -20.39 -22.74 6.22
C SER A 83 -21.81 -23.05 6.67
N ALA A 84 -21.97 -23.46 7.94
CA ALA A 84 -23.28 -23.78 8.51
C ALA A 84 -24.19 -22.54 8.60
N THR A 85 -23.63 -21.35 8.86
CA THR A 85 -24.39 -20.09 8.95
C THR A 85 -24.61 -19.40 7.59
N GLY A 86 -24.08 -19.95 6.49
CA GLY A 86 -24.20 -19.38 5.15
C GLY A 86 -23.40 -18.09 4.93
N SER A 87 -22.43 -17.79 5.81
CA SER A 87 -21.55 -16.61 5.73
C SER A 87 -20.17 -16.95 5.18
N ILE A 88 -20.00 -18.14 4.63
CA ILE A 88 -18.74 -18.62 4.07
C ILE A 88 -18.45 -17.95 2.72
N ASP A 89 -17.20 -17.56 2.50
CA ASP A 89 -16.74 -17.02 1.22
C ASP A 89 -15.96 -18.08 0.40
N ASP A 90 -15.62 -17.75 -0.85
CA ASP A 90 -14.92 -18.67 -1.75
C ASP A 90 -13.51 -19.04 -1.24
N SER A 91 -12.86 -18.15 -0.49
CA SER A 91 -11.54 -18.41 0.10
C SER A 91 -11.65 -19.40 1.26
N ASP A 92 -12.65 -19.23 2.12
CA ASP A 92 -13.00 -20.14 3.21
C ASP A 92 -13.38 -21.52 2.67
N LEU A 93 -14.17 -21.59 1.59
CA LEU A 93 -14.48 -22.86 0.90
C LEU A 93 -13.21 -23.53 0.36
N ALA A 94 -12.27 -22.76 -0.17
CA ALA A 94 -10.98 -23.29 -0.60
C ALA A 94 -10.12 -23.80 0.58
N ILE A 95 -10.25 -23.22 1.78
CA ILE A 95 -9.59 -23.76 3.00
C ILE A 95 -10.15 -25.15 3.34
N LEU A 96 -11.47 -25.34 3.28
CA LEU A 96 -12.09 -26.65 3.53
C LEU A 96 -11.67 -27.70 2.49
N ARG A 97 -11.55 -27.31 1.21
CA ARG A 97 -10.98 -28.19 0.17
C ARG A 97 -9.52 -28.53 0.46
N GLY A 98 -8.73 -27.56 0.92
CA GLY A 98 -7.36 -27.77 1.34
C GLY A 98 -7.27 -28.76 2.50
N ARG A 99 -8.16 -28.67 3.48
CA ARG A 99 -8.26 -29.66 4.56
C ARG A 99 -8.55 -31.05 4.04
N ASP A 100 -9.51 -31.19 3.13
CA ASP A 100 -9.88 -32.51 2.59
C ASP A 100 -8.71 -33.14 1.80
N ALA A 101 -7.82 -32.32 1.22
CA ALA A 101 -6.63 -32.76 0.49
C ALA A 101 -5.39 -33.01 1.38
N TYR A 102 -5.18 -32.22 2.44
CA TYR A 102 -3.95 -32.22 3.26
C TYR A 102 -4.17 -32.57 4.73
N GLY A 103 -5.39 -32.95 5.12
CA GLY A 103 -5.76 -33.23 6.50
C GLY A 103 -5.90 -31.96 7.35
N TYR A 104 -5.82 -32.14 8.67
CA TYR A 104 -6.03 -31.07 9.65
C TYR A 104 -4.81 -30.14 9.84
N ASP A 105 -3.93 -30.03 8.84
CA ASP A 105 -2.88 -29.00 8.83
C ASP A 105 -3.45 -27.67 8.31
N TRP A 106 -3.72 -26.76 9.23
CA TRP A 106 -4.26 -25.44 8.93
C TRP A 106 -3.37 -24.62 8.00
N ASP A 107 -2.06 -24.62 8.23
CA ASP A 107 -1.15 -23.74 7.50
C ASP A 107 -0.99 -24.23 6.05
N THR A 108 -0.95 -25.55 5.85
CA THR A 108 -0.96 -26.18 4.53
C THR A 108 -2.29 -25.91 3.80
N ALA A 109 -3.44 -26.04 4.48
CA ALA A 109 -4.75 -25.74 3.90
C ALA A 109 -4.90 -24.26 3.51
N VAL A 110 -4.35 -23.33 4.31
CA VAL A 110 -4.28 -21.90 3.97
C VAL A 110 -3.38 -21.65 2.78
N CYS A 111 -2.26 -22.37 2.66
CA CYS A 111 -1.38 -22.26 1.48
C CYS A 111 -2.11 -22.69 0.20
N TYR A 112 -2.84 -23.81 0.26
CA TYR A 112 -3.71 -24.25 -0.82
C TYR A 112 -4.77 -23.20 -1.17
N SER A 113 -5.51 -22.70 -0.18
CA SER A 113 -6.53 -21.65 -0.39
C SER A 113 -5.95 -20.39 -1.04
N ARG A 114 -4.74 -19.96 -0.62
CA ARG A 114 -4.05 -18.82 -1.25
C ARG A 114 -3.70 -19.07 -2.72
N GLY A 115 -3.28 -20.28 -3.06
CA GLY A 115 -3.04 -20.67 -4.45
C GLY A 115 -4.32 -20.60 -5.27
N TRP A 116 -5.37 -21.24 -4.75
CA TRP A 116 -6.69 -21.26 -5.37
C TRP A 116 -7.25 -19.86 -5.56
N TYR A 117 -7.17 -19.00 -4.55
CA TYR A 117 -7.65 -17.63 -4.63
C TYR A 117 -6.83 -16.78 -5.59
N ALA A 118 -5.51 -16.95 -5.65
CA ALA A 118 -4.67 -16.25 -6.63
C ALA A 118 -5.05 -16.62 -8.06
N ALA A 119 -5.32 -17.90 -8.33
CA ALA A 119 -5.84 -18.34 -9.61
C ALA A 119 -7.23 -17.72 -9.87
N HIS A 120 -8.15 -17.86 -8.91
CA HIS A 120 -9.53 -17.40 -8.99
C HIS A 120 -9.66 -15.89 -9.22
N ALA A 121 -8.83 -15.08 -8.56
CA ALA A 121 -8.82 -13.62 -8.63
C ALA A 121 -8.03 -13.06 -9.82
N GLY A 122 -7.43 -13.91 -10.65
CA GLY A 122 -6.66 -13.47 -11.82
C GLY A 122 -5.26 -12.93 -11.49
N TRP A 123 -4.70 -13.27 -10.33
CA TRP A 123 -3.37 -12.80 -9.94
C TRP A 123 -2.26 -13.61 -10.63
N THR A 124 -1.08 -13.02 -10.74
CA THR A 124 0.12 -13.71 -11.20
C THR A 124 0.51 -14.82 -10.23
N TYR A 125 0.98 -15.95 -10.76
CA TYR A 125 1.57 -17.03 -9.97
C TYR A 125 2.78 -16.52 -9.18
N GLY A 126 2.94 -16.98 -7.94
CA GLY A 126 4.18 -16.75 -7.17
C GLY A 126 4.34 -15.31 -6.64
N GLY A 127 3.70 -14.99 -5.52
CA GLY A 127 4.02 -13.78 -4.73
C GLY A 127 5.35 -13.90 -3.95
N PRO A 128 5.90 -12.79 -3.43
CA PRO A 128 7.20 -12.74 -2.73
C PRO A 128 7.31 -13.68 -1.52
N ASP A 129 6.18 -14.09 -0.95
CA ASP A 129 6.09 -14.93 0.24
C ASP A 129 6.28 -16.43 -0.06
N ILE A 130 6.06 -16.88 -1.30
CA ILE A 130 6.04 -18.33 -1.64
C ILE A 130 7.45 -18.91 -1.79
N SER A 131 8.43 -18.08 -2.16
CA SER A 131 9.83 -18.48 -2.29
C SER A 131 10.47 -18.92 -0.96
N ASN A 132 9.92 -18.46 0.17
CA ASN A 132 10.43 -18.73 1.52
C ASN A 132 9.63 -19.80 2.28
N ARG A 133 8.60 -20.40 1.68
CA ARG A 133 7.79 -21.43 2.34
C ARG A 133 8.44 -22.80 2.31
N LEU A 134 8.11 -23.62 3.32
CA LEU A 134 8.44 -25.05 3.37
C LEU A 134 7.97 -25.75 2.08
N PRO A 135 8.67 -26.81 1.62
CA PRO A 135 8.30 -27.53 0.39
C PRO A 135 6.85 -28.00 0.36
N ALA A 136 6.32 -28.52 1.48
CA ALA A 136 4.93 -28.96 1.60
C ALA A 136 3.92 -27.81 1.39
N HIS A 137 4.20 -26.63 1.94
CA HIS A 137 3.37 -25.44 1.77
C HIS A 137 3.41 -24.90 0.33
N ARG A 138 4.56 -25.00 -0.34
CA ARG A 138 4.67 -24.65 -1.76
C ARG A 138 3.87 -25.61 -2.62
N ALA A 139 4.04 -26.92 -2.43
CA ALA A 139 3.26 -27.93 -3.15
C ALA A 139 1.74 -27.73 -2.97
N ALA A 140 1.29 -27.39 -1.75
CA ALA A 140 -0.10 -27.06 -1.49
C ALA A 140 -0.58 -25.82 -2.25
N TYR A 141 0.23 -24.75 -2.28
CA TYR A 141 -0.06 -23.56 -3.07
C TYR A 141 -0.16 -23.87 -4.57
N ASP A 142 0.81 -24.60 -5.12
CA ASP A 142 0.88 -24.92 -6.55
C ASP A 142 -0.35 -25.75 -6.96
N ARG A 143 -0.72 -26.73 -6.13
CA ARG A 143 -1.92 -27.52 -6.32
C ARG A 143 -3.19 -26.66 -6.24
N GLY A 144 -3.29 -25.78 -5.24
CA GLY A 144 -4.41 -24.86 -5.12
C GLY A 144 -4.55 -23.95 -6.32
N PHE A 145 -3.44 -23.41 -6.83
CA PHE A 145 -3.41 -22.56 -8.02
C PHE A 145 -3.91 -23.31 -9.25
N SER A 146 -3.45 -24.55 -9.46
CA SER A 146 -3.94 -25.41 -10.53
C SER A 146 -5.44 -25.73 -10.39
N ASP A 147 -5.89 -26.14 -9.21
CA ASP A 147 -7.30 -26.45 -8.93
C ASP A 147 -8.21 -25.21 -9.01
N GLY A 148 -7.64 -24.00 -8.88
CA GLY A 148 -8.31 -22.72 -9.13
C GLY A 148 -8.39 -22.32 -10.60
N GLY A 149 -7.85 -23.15 -11.50
CA GLY A 149 -7.84 -22.94 -12.95
C GLY A 149 -6.63 -22.15 -13.46
N GLY A 150 -5.58 -21.99 -12.65
CA GLY A 150 -4.33 -21.36 -13.08
C GLY A 150 -3.41 -22.33 -13.82
N ASP A 151 -2.79 -21.84 -14.88
CA ASP A 151 -1.80 -22.56 -15.67
C ASP A 151 -0.47 -21.80 -15.68
N THR A 152 0.58 -22.39 -15.11
CA THR A 152 1.91 -21.75 -15.05
C THR A 152 2.66 -21.80 -16.37
N ASP A 153 2.23 -22.65 -17.31
CA ASP A 153 2.90 -22.84 -18.60
C ASP A 153 2.31 -21.92 -19.69
N ASP A 154 1.13 -21.32 -19.47
CA ASP A 154 0.53 -20.31 -20.36
C ASP A 154 0.94 -18.87 -19.96
N LEU A 155 1.71 -18.23 -20.84
CA LEU A 155 2.20 -16.85 -20.67
C LEU A 155 1.07 -15.82 -20.54
N PHE A 156 -0.14 -16.12 -21.02
CA PHE A 156 -1.32 -15.24 -20.95
C PHE A 156 -2.35 -15.69 -19.91
N ASP A 157 -2.06 -16.75 -19.13
CA ASP A 157 -2.96 -17.31 -18.12
C ASP A 157 -3.49 -16.24 -17.15
N ALA A 158 -2.58 -15.45 -16.57
CA ALA A 158 -2.95 -14.39 -15.62
C ALA A 158 -3.89 -13.34 -16.26
N ALA A 159 -3.62 -12.92 -17.50
CA ALA A 159 -4.45 -11.96 -18.21
C ALA A 159 -5.85 -12.54 -18.49
N ARG A 160 -5.93 -13.80 -18.93
CA ARG A 160 -7.19 -14.49 -19.20
C ARG A 160 -8.02 -14.65 -17.93
N ARG A 161 -7.40 -15.13 -16.85
CA ARG A 161 -8.07 -15.29 -15.55
C ARG A 161 -8.51 -13.96 -14.96
N SER A 162 -7.75 -12.89 -15.13
CA SER A 162 -8.16 -11.54 -14.72
C SER A 162 -9.42 -11.07 -15.44
N ASN A 163 -9.56 -11.36 -16.74
CA ASN A 163 -10.78 -11.03 -17.48
C ASN A 163 -11.99 -11.83 -16.98
N ILE A 164 -11.83 -13.14 -16.78
CA ILE A 164 -12.89 -14.02 -16.24
C ILE A 164 -13.27 -13.58 -14.82
N ALA A 165 -12.30 -13.21 -13.98
CA ALA A 165 -12.56 -12.70 -12.64
C ALA A 165 -13.37 -11.39 -12.66
N ALA A 166 -13.06 -10.49 -13.59
CA ALA A 166 -13.83 -9.24 -13.78
C ALA A 166 -15.28 -9.52 -14.20
N GLU A 167 -15.51 -10.52 -15.05
CA GLU A 167 -16.86 -10.97 -15.45
C GLU A 167 -17.65 -11.54 -14.26
N ARG A 168 -17.00 -12.29 -13.35
CA ARG A 168 -17.66 -12.83 -12.13
C ARG A 168 -18.15 -11.73 -11.20
N ILE A 169 -17.37 -10.66 -11.02
CA ILE A 169 -17.78 -9.48 -10.24
C ILE A 169 -19.01 -8.81 -10.89
N GLY A 170 -19.10 -8.83 -12.22
CA GLY A 170 -20.27 -8.35 -12.96
C GLY A 170 -21.53 -9.22 -12.78
N ASN A 171 -21.37 -10.51 -12.51
CA ASN A 171 -22.43 -11.51 -12.48
C ASN A 171 -22.89 -11.95 -11.07
N GLN A 172 -22.31 -11.41 -9.99
CA GLN A 172 -22.80 -11.71 -8.64
C GLN A 172 -24.23 -11.13 -8.44
N PRO A 173 -25.20 -11.93 -7.98
CA PRO A 173 -26.51 -11.42 -7.61
C PRO A 173 -26.32 -10.41 -6.48
N ARG A 174 -26.53 -9.14 -6.79
CA ARG A 174 -26.48 -8.05 -5.81
C ARG A 174 -27.46 -8.38 -4.69
N GLN A 175 -26.95 -8.59 -3.48
CA GLN A 175 -27.80 -8.68 -2.30
C GLN A 175 -28.80 -7.49 -2.29
N PRO A 176 -30.08 -7.72 -1.97
CA PRO A 176 -31.09 -6.68 -2.06
C PRO A 176 -30.86 -5.63 -0.96
N ARG A 177 -30.06 -4.61 -1.27
CA ARG A 177 -30.03 -3.34 -0.53
C ARG A 177 -30.68 -2.28 -1.41
N GLN A 178 -31.96 -2.06 -1.12
CA GLN A 178 -32.82 -0.93 -1.52
C GLN A 178 -32.91 -0.61 -3.03
N PRO A 179 -34.10 -0.21 -3.53
CA PRO A 179 -34.29 0.03 -4.95
C PRO A 179 -33.52 1.29 -5.38
N ARG A 180 -32.29 1.11 -5.86
CA ARG A 180 -31.59 2.16 -6.60
C ARG A 180 -32.23 2.21 -7.98
N GLN A 181 -32.93 3.30 -8.23
CA GLN A 181 -33.51 3.65 -9.52
C GLN A 181 -32.57 3.27 -10.66
N LEU A 182 -33.09 2.53 -11.62
CA LEU A 182 -32.41 2.17 -12.86
C LEU A 182 -31.96 3.45 -13.58
N ALA A 183 -30.69 3.81 -13.41
CA ALA A 183 -29.98 4.61 -14.39
C ALA A 183 -29.25 3.63 -15.34
N PRO A 184 -29.36 3.81 -16.66
CA PRO A 184 -28.76 2.91 -17.64
C PRO A 184 -27.23 2.91 -17.52
N ALA A 185 -26.63 1.77 -17.89
CA ALA A 185 -25.21 1.46 -17.75
C ALA A 185 -24.27 2.61 -18.16
N LEU A 186 -23.64 3.24 -17.17
CA LEU A 186 -22.44 4.08 -17.31
C LEU A 186 -21.20 3.30 -16.84
N ALA A 187 -21.11 2.02 -17.17
CA ALA A 187 -19.97 1.16 -16.83
C ALA A 187 -18.73 1.40 -17.73
N ALA A 188 -18.53 2.63 -18.20
CA ALA A 188 -17.35 3.05 -18.96
C ALA A 188 -16.53 4.14 -18.27
N ARG A 189 -17.02 4.70 -17.15
CA ARG A 189 -16.31 5.74 -16.39
C ARG A 189 -16.31 5.39 -14.90
N PRO A 190 -15.15 5.14 -14.28
CA PRO A 190 -15.09 4.91 -12.85
C PRO A 190 -15.59 6.16 -12.12
N LEU A 191 -16.47 5.98 -11.13
CA LEU A 191 -16.98 7.07 -10.32
C LEU A 191 -15.84 7.68 -9.48
N PRO A 192 -15.82 9.01 -9.25
CA PRO A 192 -14.89 9.68 -8.34
C PRO A 192 -14.59 8.93 -7.06
N SER A 193 -15.61 8.43 -6.35
CA SER A 193 -15.46 7.67 -5.10
C SER A 193 -14.61 6.39 -5.24
N SER A 194 -14.58 5.79 -6.44
CA SER A 194 -13.82 4.57 -6.73
C SER A 194 -12.36 4.82 -7.12
N TRP A 195 -11.98 6.06 -7.44
CA TRP A 195 -10.64 6.39 -7.92
C TRP A 195 -9.54 6.03 -6.91
N PRO A 196 -8.37 5.55 -7.37
CA PRO A 196 -7.28 5.17 -6.47
C PRO A 196 -6.69 6.37 -5.73
N LYS A 197 -5.92 6.09 -4.68
CA LYS A 197 -5.11 7.12 -3.99
C LYS A 197 -3.93 7.54 -4.88
N PRO A 198 -3.45 8.79 -4.79
CA PRO A 198 -2.24 9.23 -5.46
C PRO A 198 -1.04 8.33 -5.22
N SER A 199 -0.35 7.98 -6.31
CA SER A 199 0.94 7.31 -6.28
C SER A 199 1.95 8.00 -7.21
N ASP A 200 3.20 7.58 -7.13
CA ASP A 200 4.28 8.04 -8.00
C ASP A 200 4.39 7.21 -9.29
N GLU A 201 3.53 6.20 -9.49
CA GLU A 201 3.55 5.34 -10.66
C GLU A 201 3.15 6.06 -11.97
N PRO A 202 2.11 6.91 -11.99
CA PRO A 202 1.71 7.60 -13.21
C PRO A 202 2.82 8.48 -13.80
N ARG A 203 2.75 8.69 -15.11
CA ARG A 203 3.68 9.60 -15.81
C ARG A 203 3.49 11.03 -15.26
N PRO A 204 4.58 11.79 -15.06
CA PRO A 204 4.48 13.21 -14.71
C PRO A 204 3.74 13.99 -15.79
N VAL A 205 2.89 14.92 -15.37
CA VAL A 205 2.02 15.71 -16.26
C VAL A 205 2.32 17.20 -16.07
N ARG A 206 2.32 17.96 -17.17
CA ARG A 206 2.53 19.41 -17.16
C ARG A 206 1.48 20.09 -16.30
N TRP A 207 1.88 21.07 -15.49
CA TRP A 207 0.97 21.83 -14.61
C TRP A 207 -0.34 22.28 -15.28
N THR A 208 -0.25 22.81 -16.50
CA THR A 208 -1.40 23.29 -17.31
C THR A 208 -2.43 22.23 -17.70
N ARG A 209 -2.06 20.93 -17.62
CA ARG A 209 -2.92 19.80 -17.97
C ARG A 209 -3.42 19.04 -16.73
N ARG A 210 -3.28 19.64 -15.55
CA ARG A 210 -3.71 19.06 -14.29
C ARG A 210 -4.91 19.81 -13.74
N LEU A 211 -5.81 19.06 -13.11
CA LEU A 211 -6.99 19.59 -12.44
C LEU A 211 -7.01 19.11 -10.98
N LEU A 212 -7.05 20.05 -10.05
CA LEU A 212 -7.26 19.81 -8.63
C LEU A 212 -8.67 20.23 -8.25
N ILE A 213 -9.43 19.34 -7.64
CA ILE A 213 -10.77 19.64 -7.12
C ILE A 213 -10.77 19.50 -5.60
N LEU A 214 -11.18 20.54 -4.89
CA LEU A 214 -11.15 20.63 -3.43
C LEU A 214 -12.56 20.69 -2.85
N ALA A 215 -12.81 20.00 -1.74
CA ALA A 215 -13.98 20.22 -0.88
C ALA A 215 -13.58 19.94 0.56
N ASP A 216 -13.95 20.82 1.51
CA ASP A 216 -13.70 20.66 2.95
C ASP A 216 -12.26 20.23 3.31
N HIS A 217 -11.30 20.56 2.44
CA HIS A 217 -9.95 20.07 2.57
C HIS A 217 -9.19 20.98 3.56
N PRO A 218 -8.33 20.45 4.44
CA PRO A 218 -7.51 21.26 5.37
C PRO A 218 -6.65 22.32 4.67
N ALA A 219 -6.43 22.20 3.36
CA ALA A 219 -5.76 23.23 2.56
C ALA A 219 -6.54 24.55 2.53
N LEU A 220 -7.87 24.52 2.72
CA LEU A 220 -8.76 25.67 2.64
C LEU A 220 -8.95 26.44 3.95
N GLY A 221 -8.55 25.88 5.10
CA GLY A 221 -8.79 26.47 6.42
C GLY A 221 -7.58 27.22 6.99
N ASN A 222 -7.82 28.28 7.78
CA ASN A 222 -6.78 29.05 8.47
C ASN A 222 -6.09 28.24 9.60
N GLY A 223 -4.76 28.24 9.65
CA GLY A 223 -3.95 27.51 10.63
C GLY A 223 -2.60 27.00 10.05
N PRO A 224 -1.78 26.27 10.82
CA PRO A 224 -0.51 25.70 10.31
C PRO A 224 -0.70 24.72 9.13
N THR A 225 -1.94 24.27 8.90
CA THR A 225 -2.39 23.48 7.75
C THR A 225 -2.81 24.30 6.53
N ALA A 226 -3.14 25.60 6.68
CA ALA A 226 -3.43 26.55 5.60
C ALA A 226 -2.25 26.72 4.64
N ALA A 227 -1.03 26.54 5.17
CA ALA A 227 0.23 26.55 4.43
C ALA A 227 0.31 25.52 3.29
N LEU A 228 -0.71 24.68 3.11
CA LEU A 228 -0.80 23.76 1.98
C LEU A 228 -1.24 24.47 0.68
N VAL A 229 -2.09 25.49 0.74
CA VAL A 229 -2.39 26.33 -0.44
C VAL A 229 -1.15 27.12 -0.83
N ASP A 230 -0.41 27.62 0.16
CA ASP A 230 0.90 28.24 -0.09
C ASP A 230 1.88 27.24 -0.71
N GLN A 231 1.85 25.96 -0.30
CA GLN A 231 2.65 24.91 -0.94
C GLN A 231 2.17 24.54 -2.35
N ILE A 232 0.86 24.57 -2.62
CA ILE A 232 0.32 24.42 -3.98
C ILE A 232 0.85 25.54 -4.85
N ARG A 233 0.86 26.78 -4.34
CA ARG A 233 1.27 28.00 -5.07
C ARG A 233 2.77 28.31 -5.02
N ALA A 234 3.54 27.59 -4.20
CA ALA A 234 4.97 27.87 -4.00
C ALA A 234 5.82 27.66 -5.26
N PRO A 235 5.59 26.63 -6.10
CA PRO A 235 6.26 26.52 -7.38
C PRO A 235 5.76 27.62 -8.34
N PRO A 236 6.65 28.37 -9.03
CA PRO A 236 6.23 29.37 -10.02
C PRO A 236 5.38 28.76 -11.15
N GLU A 237 5.60 27.49 -11.48
CA GLU A 237 4.84 26.76 -12.49
C GLU A 237 3.41 26.39 -12.03
N ALA A 238 3.11 26.53 -10.74
CA ALA A 238 1.79 26.22 -10.19
C ALA A 238 0.70 27.20 -10.64
N GLU A 239 1.06 28.36 -11.21
CA GLU A 239 0.10 29.25 -11.89
C GLU A 239 -0.67 28.52 -13.01
N GLY A 240 -0.06 27.50 -13.63
CA GLY A 240 -0.73 26.68 -14.61
C GLY A 240 -1.73 25.66 -14.04
N LEU A 241 -1.79 25.45 -12.72
CA LEU A 241 -2.70 24.47 -12.12
C LEU A 241 -4.16 24.94 -12.19
N ASN A 242 -5.02 24.11 -12.77
CA ASN A 242 -6.46 24.36 -12.73
C ASN A 242 -7.03 23.89 -11.38
N ILE A 243 -7.72 24.78 -10.66
CA ILE A 243 -8.31 24.48 -9.36
C ILE A 243 -9.83 24.72 -9.41
N ILE A 244 -10.59 23.74 -8.97
CA ILE A 244 -12.03 23.84 -8.73
C ILE A 244 -12.29 23.58 -7.25
N VAL A 245 -13.21 24.32 -6.65
CA VAL A 245 -13.66 24.14 -5.27
C VAL A 245 -15.15 23.83 -5.28
N LEU A 246 -15.56 22.86 -4.45
CA LEU A 246 -16.94 22.62 -4.11
C LEU A 246 -17.23 23.28 -2.76
N SER A 247 -18.17 24.24 -2.75
CA SER A 247 -18.58 24.95 -1.53
C SER A 247 -20.10 24.94 -1.37
N ALA A 248 -20.58 25.21 -0.15
CA ALA A 248 -22.00 25.30 0.13
C ALA A 248 -22.68 26.50 -0.57
N ALA A 249 -21.95 27.59 -0.76
CA ALA A 249 -22.49 28.84 -1.30
C ALA A 249 -22.60 28.80 -2.84
N ASP A 250 -21.54 28.31 -3.50
CA ASP A 250 -21.39 28.44 -4.95
C ASP A 250 -21.51 27.10 -5.68
N GLY A 251 -21.55 25.98 -4.96
CA GLY A 251 -21.38 24.66 -5.57
C GLY A 251 -19.99 24.54 -6.17
N PHE A 252 -19.87 24.04 -7.41
CA PHE A 252 -18.60 24.03 -8.13
C PHE A 252 -18.22 25.43 -8.62
N SER A 253 -17.02 25.90 -8.25
CA SER A 253 -16.47 27.20 -8.62
C SER A 253 -14.95 27.15 -8.83
N ALA A 254 -14.37 28.06 -9.62
CA ALA A 254 -12.92 28.24 -9.70
C ALA A 254 -12.36 29.15 -8.59
N THR A 255 -13.24 29.83 -7.85
CA THR A 255 -12.83 30.76 -6.79
C THR A 255 -12.61 30.02 -5.48
N ILE A 256 -11.42 30.19 -4.91
CA ILE A 256 -11.11 29.72 -3.55
C ILE A 256 -11.60 30.78 -2.57
N THR A 257 -12.68 30.49 -1.85
CA THR A 257 -13.16 31.33 -0.74
C THR A 257 -12.51 30.84 0.56
N PRO A 258 -11.61 31.63 1.17
CA PRO A 258 -11.04 31.29 2.48
C PRO A 258 -12.14 31.19 3.53
N ASP A 259 -11.97 30.33 4.53
CA ASP A 259 -12.86 30.21 5.69
C ASP A 259 -14.31 29.82 5.40
N ALA A 260 -14.57 29.23 4.23
CA ALA A 260 -15.88 28.63 3.97
C ALA A 260 -16.18 27.53 5.02
N PRO A 261 -17.38 27.51 5.62
CA PRO A 261 -17.75 26.46 6.57
C PRO A 261 -17.74 25.09 5.87
N PRO A 262 -17.39 24.01 6.59
CA PRO A 262 -17.39 22.68 6.00
C PRO A 262 -18.79 22.27 5.55
N LEU A 263 -18.87 21.56 4.43
CA LEU A 263 -20.09 21.00 3.88
C LEU A 263 -20.70 19.99 4.84
N THR A 264 -21.94 20.26 5.24
CA THR A 264 -22.77 19.27 5.92
C THR A 264 -23.22 18.17 4.95
N THR A 265 -23.57 17.01 5.48
CA THR A 265 -24.13 15.91 4.68
C THR A 265 -25.37 16.36 3.89
N GLY A 266 -26.26 17.14 4.52
CA GLY A 266 -27.46 17.65 3.86
C GLY A 266 -27.15 18.60 2.69
N GLN A 267 -26.13 19.44 2.82
CA GLN A 267 -25.67 20.29 1.71
C GLN A 267 -25.06 19.47 0.57
N CYS A 268 -24.27 18.44 0.88
CA CYS A 268 -23.72 17.53 -0.13
C CYS A 268 -24.84 16.82 -0.91
N GLU A 269 -25.88 16.36 -0.21
CA GLU A 269 -27.04 15.75 -0.86
C GLU A 269 -27.86 16.73 -1.71
N ALA A 270 -28.01 17.98 -1.25
CA ALA A 270 -28.67 19.02 -2.02
C ALA A 270 -27.90 19.32 -3.31
N LEU A 271 -26.58 19.48 -3.21
CA LEU A 271 -25.69 19.67 -4.37
C LEU A 271 -25.76 18.48 -5.33
N ALA A 272 -25.73 17.25 -4.82
CA ALA A 272 -25.81 16.04 -5.64
C ALA A 272 -27.12 15.93 -6.46
N ARG A 273 -28.21 16.54 -5.99
CA ARG A 273 -29.52 16.56 -6.67
C ARG A 273 -29.68 17.76 -7.59
N ASP A 274 -28.82 18.77 -7.52
CA ASP A 274 -28.93 19.99 -8.30
C ASP A 274 -28.35 19.79 -9.72
N PRO A 275 -29.19 19.73 -10.77
CA PRO A 275 -28.71 19.51 -12.13
C PRO A 275 -27.86 20.67 -12.66
N GLN A 276 -27.98 21.88 -12.09
CA GLN A 276 -27.17 23.04 -12.51
C GLN A 276 -25.69 22.82 -12.22
N GLN A 277 -25.34 22.02 -11.20
CA GLN A 277 -23.96 21.71 -10.87
C GLN A 277 -23.24 20.95 -11.98
N THR A 278 -23.94 20.07 -12.70
CA THR A 278 -23.40 19.41 -13.89
C THR A 278 -23.03 20.42 -14.97
N ALA A 279 -23.90 21.41 -15.22
CA ALA A 279 -23.65 22.44 -16.22
C ALA A 279 -22.49 23.36 -15.80
N ARG A 280 -22.44 23.77 -14.53
CA ARG A 280 -21.34 24.58 -13.97
C ARG A 280 -20.01 23.86 -14.11
N LEU A 281 -19.94 22.59 -13.69
CA LEU A 281 -18.72 21.80 -13.78
C LEU A 281 -18.26 21.62 -15.24
N ARG A 282 -19.19 21.42 -16.18
CA ARG A 282 -18.86 21.39 -17.63
C ARG A 282 -18.27 22.71 -18.10
N THR A 283 -18.85 23.85 -17.71
CA THR A 283 -18.33 25.17 -18.08
C THR A 283 -16.92 25.38 -17.53
N LEU A 284 -16.66 24.99 -16.29
CA LEU A 284 -15.34 25.14 -15.66
C LEU A 284 -14.24 24.33 -16.35
N VAL A 285 -14.58 23.22 -17.01
CA VAL A 285 -13.61 22.34 -17.68
C VAL A 285 -13.64 22.41 -19.21
N ALA A 286 -14.56 23.16 -19.81
CA ALA A 286 -14.85 23.12 -21.25
C ALA A 286 -13.63 23.38 -22.13
N ASP A 287 -12.81 24.37 -21.77
CA ASP A 287 -11.65 24.80 -22.53
C ASP A 287 -10.33 24.22 -22.00
N LEU A 288 -10.40 23.31 -21.03
CA LEU A 288 -9.23 22.73 -20.39
C LEU A 288 -8.87 21.40 -21.04
N THR A 289 -7.60 21.24 -21.42
CA THR A 289 -7.10 19.92 -21.82
C THR A 289 -6.42 19.23 -20.63
N ILE A 290 -7.17 18.36 -19.95
CA ILE A 290 -6.73 17.72 -18.70
C ILE A 290 -6.30 16.26 -18.94
N ASP A 291 -5.14 15.89 -18.41
CA ASP A 291 -4.61 14.52 -18.43
C ASP A 291 -4.53 13.86 -17.04
N ASP A 292 -4.60 14.68 -15.98
CA ASP A 292 -4.42 14.25 -14.59
C ASP A 292 -5.39 15.00 -13.66
N ILE A 293 -6.29 14.27 -12.99
CA ILE A 293 -7.26 14.82 -12.03
C ILE A 293 -6.97 14.29 -10.62
N LEU A 294 -6.93 15.20 -9.65
CA LEU A 294 -7.01 14.86 -8.23
C LEU A 294 -8.25 15.47 -7.59
N ILE A 295 -9.09 14.65 -6.97
CA ILE A 295 -10.10 15.12 -6.01
C ILE A 295 -9.53 15.00 -4.60
N ALA A 296 -9.31 16.12 -3.93
CA ALA A 296 -8.87 16.19 -2.55
C ALA A 296 -10.01 16.66 -1.66
N ALA A 297 -10.75 15.70 -1.10
CA ALA A 297 -11.95 15.95 -0.32
C ALA A 297 -12.28 14.78 0.62
N PRO A 298 -13.01 15.00 1.73
CA PRO A 298 -13.40 13.95 2.65
C PRO A 298 -14.52 13.06 2.08
N ASP A 299 -14.63 11.83 2.59
CA ASP A 299 -15.51 10.81 2.02
C ASP A 299 -17.01 11.20 2.03
N ASN A 300 -17.46 12.02 2.98
CA ASN A 300 -18.84 12.51 3.07
C ASN A 300 -19.26 13.40 1.89
N THR A 301 -18.31 13.99 1.17
CA THR A 301 -18.57 14.84 -0.01
C THR A 301 -18.63 14.06 -1.32
N MET A 302 -18.20 12.78 -1.33
CA MET A 302 -18.06 11.98 -2.55
C MET A 302 -19.37 11.76 -3.30
N ALA A 303 -20.51 11.73 -2.60
CA ALA A 303 -21.81 11.58 -3.22
C ALA A 303 -22.13 12.73 -4.20
N ALA A 304 -21.71 13.97 -3.89
CA ALA A 304 -21.87 15.11 -4.79
C ALA A 304 -21.00 14.97 -6.04
N PHE A 305 -19.73 14.56 -5.89
CA PHE A 305 -18.85 14.33 -7.03
C PHE A 305 -19.34 13.19 -7.94
N ASP A 306 -19.78 12.07 -7.35
CA ASP A 306 -20.31 10.92 -8.10
C ASP A 306 -21.55 11.29 -8.92
N ALA A 307 -22.45 12.12 -8.38
CA ALA A 307 -23.65 12.57 -9.08
C ALA A 307 -23.33 13.40 -10.36
N HIS A 308 -22.22 14.13 -10.35
CA HIS A 308 -21.81 15.01 -11.46
C HIS A 308 -20.59 14.48 -12.23
N ALA A 309 -20.19 13.23 -12.01
CA ALA A 309 -19.01 12.64 -12.64
C ALA A 309 -19.02 12.70 -14.17
N ALA A 310 -20.20 12.69 -14.79
CA ALA A 310 -20.36 12.81 -16.24
C ALA A 310 -19.93 14.17 -16.82
N ALA A 311 -19.76 15.20 -15.98
CA ALA A 311 -19.22 16.49 -16.39
C ALA A 311 -17.68 16.51 -16.42
N LEU A 312 -17.01 15.60 -15.72
CA LEU A 312 -15.56 15.54 -15.68
C LEU A 312 -14.99 14.89 -16.96
N PRO A 313 -13.84 15.39 -17.46
CA PRO A 313 -13.16 14.74 -18.56
C PRO A 313 -12.65 13.36 -18.14
N LEU A 314 -12.65 12.40 -19.07
CA LEU A 314 -12.02 11.11 -18.84
C LEU A 314 -10.52 11.27 -19.10
N CYS A 315 -9.71 11.15 -18.05
CA CYS A 315 -8.28 11.41 -18.10
C CYS A 315 -7.47 10.12 -17.94
N ARG A 316 -6.20 10.17 -18.36
CA ARG A 316 -5.27 9.04 -18.19
C ARG A 316 -5.06 8.69 -16.72
N THR A 317 -5.01 9.71 -15.87
CA THR A 317 -4.87 9.56 -14.42
C THR A 317 -6.01 10.28 -13.73
N MET A 318 -6.74 9.55 -12.88
CA MET A 318 -7.81 10.09 -12.05
C MET A 318 -7.65 9.48 -10.66
N GLU A 319 -7.42 10.33 -9.66
CA GLU A 319 -7.06 9.91 -8.31
C GLU A 319 -7.86 10.71 -7.27
N ARG A 320 -7.99 10.18 -6.05
CA ARG A 320 -8.59 10.91 -4.93
C ARG A 320 -7.81 10.75 -3.64
N THR A 321 -7.86 11.75 -2.79
CA THR A 321 -7.38 11.58 -1.42
C THR A 321 -8.33 10.64 -0.65
N ARG A 322 -7.76 9.84 0.27
CA ARG A 322 -8.49 8.91 1.14
C ARG A 322 -7.95 8.97 2.56
N ASN A 323 -8.71 8.42 3.50
CA ASN A 323 -8.31 8.17 4.89
C ASN A 323 -8.12 9.47 5.70
N THR A 324 -7.19 9.44 6.68
CA THR A 324 -6.96 10.52 7.64
C THR A 324 -6.43 11.80 6.97
N ILE A 325 -6.68 12.96 7.58
CA ILE A 325 -6.19 14.28 7.13
C ILE A 325 -4.68 14.27 6.85
N LEU A 326 -3.88 13.62 7.72
CA LEU A 326 -2.43 13.51 7.52
C LEU A 326 -2.07 12.73 6.25
N GLN A 327 -2.80 11.66 5.96
CA GLN A 327 -2.62 10.87 4.74
C GLN A 327 -3.11 11.62 3.51
N GLN A 328 -4.24 12.33 3.58
CA GLN A 328 -4.72 13.18 2.49
C GLN A 328 -3.69 14.25 2.10
N ARG A 329 -3.01 14.86 3.09
CA ARG A 329 -1.89 15.78 2.85
C ARG A 329 -0.72 15.10 2.14
N ALA A 330 -0.35 13.90 2.56
CA ALA A 330 0.71 13.14 1.90
C ALA A 330 0.35 12.75 0.46
N HIS A 331 -0.92 12.39 0.22
CA HIS A 331 -1.45 12.10 -1.12
C HIS A 331 -1.40 13.32 -2.03
N LEU A 332 -1.87 14.48 -1.57
CA LEU A 332 -1.81 15.72 -2.33
C LEU A 332 -0.36 16.10 -2.63
N ARG A 333 0.56 15.98 -1.67
CA ARG A 333 1.98 16.24 -1.90
C ARG A 333 2.58 15.29 -2.94
N THR A 334 2.27 14.00 -2.85
CA THR A 334 2.72 12.99 -3.84
C THR A 334 2.24 13.35 -5.25
N TRP A 335 0.99 13.81 -5.36
CA TRP A 335 0.45 14.28 -6.62
C TRP A 335 1.14 15.56 -7.10
N LEU A 336 1.33 16.57 -6.26
CA LEU A 336 2.04 17.81 -6.64
C LEU A 336 3.49 17.54 -7.06
N ASP A 337 4.22 16.68 -6.35
CA ASP A 337 5.60 16.29 -6.66
C ASP A 337 5.72 15.57 -8.03
N ARG A 338 4.60 15.07 -8.59
CA ARG A 338 4.51 14.48 -9.94
C ARG A 338 4.32 15.53 -11.05
N ALA A 339 4.21 16.82 -10.74
CA ALA A 339 4.09 17.84 -11.76
C ALA A 339 5.36 17.94 -12.61
N ALA A 340 5.20 18.07 -13.92
CA ALA A 340 6.28 18.39 -14.84
C ALA A 340 6.30 19.90 -15.10
N THR A 341 7.48 20.51 -15.03
CA THR A 341 7.68 21.95 -15.24
C THR A 341 7.53 22.36 -16.71
N GLY A 342 7.60 21.41 -17.66
CA GLY A 342 7.66 21.69 -19.10
C GLY A 342 9.05 22.24 -19.42
N ASP A 343 9.93 21.52 -20.13
CA ASP A 343 9.95 21.45 -21.58
C ASP A 343 10.67 20.17 -22.09
N GLY A 344 10.96 19.24 -21.18
CA GLY A 344 11.70 18.01 -21.47
C GLY A 344 10.87 16.73 -21.34
N ASN A 345 11.42 15.65 -21.88
CA ASN A 345 10.98 14.31 -21.52
C ASN A 345 11.30 14.05 -20.05
N VAL A 346 10.36 13.42 -19.34
CA VAL A 346 10.47 13.07 -17.93
C VAL A 346 10.19 11.59 -17.77
N GLY A 347 11.03 10.92 -16.97
CA GLY A 347 10.92 9.51 -16.67
C GLY A 347 9.57 9.17 -16.03
N ALA A 348 8.98 8.07 -16.46
CA ALA A 348 7.79 7.49 -15.84
C ALA A 348 8.16 6.31 -14.93
N GLY A 349 7.25 5.93 -14.03
CA GLY A 349 7.40 4.74 -13.18
C GLY A 349 7.66 5.03 -11.71
N HIS A 350 7.51 3.98 -10.91
CA HIS A 350 7.62 4.01 -9.45
C HIS A 350 9.07 4.20 -9.00
N ILE A 351 9.30 5.15 -8.07
CA ILE A 351 10.60 5.38 -7.45
C ILE A 351 10.71 4.50 -6.20
N ARG A 352 11.60 3.51 -6.26
CA ARG A 352 11.87 2.63 -5.12
C ARG A 352 12.81 3.34 -4.15
N TRP A 353 12.29 3.68 -2.98
CA TRP A 353 13.07 4.32 -1.91
C TRP A 353 13.71 3.25 -1.01
N SER A 354 14.99 3.41 -0.70
CA SER A 354 15.68 2.55 0.25
C SER A 354 16.59 3.35 1.18
N LYS A 355 16.75 2.86 2.41
CA LYS A 355 17.65 3.42 3.41
C LYS A 355 18.95 2.62 3.38
N LEU A 356 20.01 3.21 2.83
CA LEU A 356 21.34 2.61 2.83
C LEU A 356 22.15 3.11 4.03
N ALA A 357 23.23 2.40 4.38
CA ALA A 357 24.13 2.79 5.48
C ALA A 357 24.67 4.23 5.37
N LYS A 358 24.70 4.80 4.14
CA LYS A 358 25.16 6.17 3.85
C LYS A 358 24.03 7.20 3.67
N GLY A 359 22.75 6.84 3.88
CA GLY A 359 21.61 7.77 3.80
C GLY A 359 20.46 7.29 2.92
N LEU A 360 19.54 8.21 2.59
CA LEU A 360 18.41 7.96 1.69
C LEU A 360 18.93 7.71 0.28
N SER A 361 18.34 6.74 -0.42
CA SER A 361 18.53 6.52 -1.85
C SER A 361 17.20 6.25 -2.54
N GLY A 362 17.12 6.61 -3.81
CA GLY A 362 15.97 6.34 -4.66
C GLY A 362 16.42 5.66 -5.94
N LYS A 363 15.60 4.76 -6.49
CA LYS A 363 15.87 4.09 -7.76
C LYS A 363 14.69 4.23 -8.71
N LEU A 364 14.96 4.62 -9.95
CA LEU A 364 14.01 4.67 -11.07
C LEU A 364 14.66 4.01 -12.28
N GLY A 365 14.15 2.83 -12.67
CA GLY A 365 14.78 2.03 -13.74
C GLY A 365 16.23 1.67 -13.41
N GLU A 366 17.15 2.03 -14.30
CA GLU A 366 18.60 1.84 -14.13
C GLU A 366 19.27 2.90 -13.24
N PHE A 367 18.61 4.05 -13.03
CA PHE A 367 19.18 5.18 -12.30
C PHE A 367 18.99 5.02 -10.80
N THR A 368 20.07 5.26 -10.06
CA THR A 368 20.05 5.32 -8.60
C THR A 368 20.55 6.68 -8.15
N VAL A 369 19.77 7.39 -7.34
CA VAL A 369 20.18 8.66 -6.73
C VAL A 369 20.58 8.46 -5.28
N ARG A 370 21.67 9.11 -4.87
CA ARG A 370 22.23 9.03 -3.53
C ARG A 370 22.59 10.41 -3.01
N TYR A 371 22.47 10.60 -1.70
CA TYR A 371 22.97 11.80 -1.04
C TYR A 371 24.49 11.71 -0.85
N ALA A 372 25.23 12.69 -1.36
CA ALA A 372 26.69 12.72 -1.34
C ALA A 372 27.29 13.64 -0.27
N GLY A 373 26.49 14.49 0.40
CA GLY A 373 26.96 15.32 1.50
C GLY A 373 26.61 16.81 1.34
N LYS A 374 27.30 17.65 2.09
CA LYS A 374 27.29 19.11 1.88
C LYS A 374 28.24 19.45 0.72
N ALA A 375 27.90 20.45 -0.07
CA ALA A 375 28.82 21.00 -1.05
C ALA A 375 30.01 21.66 -0.33
N GLN A 376 31.22 21.51 -0.88
CA GLN A 376 32.44 22.09 -0.31
C GLN A 376 32.52 23.60 -0.57
N ASP A 377 32.12 24.03 -1.77
CA ASP A 377 32.33 25.41 -2.26
C ASP A 377 31.05 26.25 -2.32
N SER A 378 29.92 25.73 -1.85
CA SER A 378 28.65 26.47 -1.84
C SER A 378 27.77 26.10 -0.64
N PRO A 379 26.93 27.03 -0.15
CA PRO A 379 25.91 26.71 0.83
C PRO A 379 24.88 25.78 0.18
N GLY A 380 25.02 24.48 0.41
CA GLY A 380 24.12 23.50 -0.17
C GLY A 380 24.51 22.05 0.11
N HIS A 381 23.77 21.17 -0.54
CA HIS A 381 23.84 19.73 -0.43
C HIS A 381 23.96 19.11 -1.81
N ILE A 382 24.66 17.98 -1.93
CA ILE A 382 24.88 17.31 -3.21
C ILE A 382 24.13 15.97 -3.20
N ILE A 383 23.42 15.70 -4.29
CA ILE A 383 22.98 14.36 -4.68
C ILE A 383 23.72 13.91 -5.94
N VAL A 384 23.96 12.60 -6.06
CA VAL A 384 24.61 12.01 -7.23
C VAL A 384 23.68 10.98 -7.84
N VAL A 385 23.49 11.06 -9.16
CA VAL A 385 22.77 10.07 -9.95
C VAL A 385 23.77 9.12 -10.59
N GLU A 386 23.55 7.83 -10.39
CA GLU A 386 24.44 6.75 -10.81
C GLU A 386 23.71 5.77 -11.72
N THR A 387 24.44 5.21 -12.69
CA THR A 387 24.08 3.97 -13.40
C THR A 387 25.16 2.93 -13.09
N SER A 388 24.75 1.73 -12.65
CA SER A 388 25.68 0.64 -12.30
C SER A 388 26.81 1.02 -11.31
N GLY A 389 26.55 1.99 -10.42
CA GLY A 389 27.49 2.45 -9.40
C GLY A 389 28.50 3.52 -9.87
N THR A 390 28.39 3.99 -11.11
CA THR A 390 29.18 5.11 -11.65
C THR A 390 28.29 6.33 -11.91
N PRO A 391 28.79 7.58 -11.77
CA PRO A 391 28.01 8.77 -12.10
C PRO A 391 27.43 8.67 -13.51
N ALA A 392 26.15 8.98 -13.65
CA ALA A 392 25.40 8.89 -14.89
C ALA A 392 25.80 10.00 -15.88
N SER A 393 27.01 9.96 -16.44
CA SER A 393 27.50 10.91 -17.44
C SER A 393 27.00 10.58 -18.85
N GLY A 394 26.91 11.59 -19.73
CA GLY A 394 26.57 11.42 -21.15
C GLY A 394 25.07 11.35 -21.46
N PHE A 395 24.23 11.76 -20.49
CA PHE A 395 22.80 11.92 -20.70
C PHE A 395 22.48 13.38 -21.06
N VAL A 396 21.59 13.57 -22.02
CA VAL A 396 21.11 14.90 -22.43
C VAL A 396 19.59 14.98 -22.34
N THR A 397 19.09 16.18 -22.06
CA THR A 397 17.67 16.51 -22.16
C THR A 397 17.17 16.40 -23.61
N ALA A 398 15.85 16.47 -23.81
CA ALA A 398 15.24 16.40 -25.15
C ALA A 398 15.71 17.53 -26.10
N ASP A 399 16.10 18.68 -25.56
CA ASP A 399 16.69 19.82 -26.27
C ASP A 399 18.23 19.74 -26.37
N GLY A 400 18.84 18.62 -25.97
CA GLY A 400 20.26 18.35 -26.15
C GLY A 400 21.19 18.93 -25.08
N ARG A 401 20.65 19.48 -23.98
CA ARG A 401 21.48 20.01 -22.89
C ARG A 401 22.05 18.86 -22.04
N PRO A 402 23.36 18.84 -21.75
CA PRO A 402 23.96 17.84 -20.87
C PRO A 402 23.36 17.89 -19.46
N LEU A 403 23.07 16.72 -18.90
CA LEU A 403 22.72 16.56 -17.50
C LEU A 403 23.97 16.28 -16.67
N ASP A 404 24.18 17.07 -15.62
CA ASP A 404 25.20 16.79 -14.61
C ASP A 404 24.68 15.74 -13.62
N PRO A 405 25.38 14.59 -13.44
CA PRO A 405 25.02 13.63 -12.42
C PRO A 405 25.17 14.17 -10.98
N HIS A 406 25.90 15.26 -10.75
CA HIS A 406 26.07 15.90 -9.44
C HIS A 406 25.16 17.13 -9.32
N ILE A 407 24.10 17.01 -8.53
CA ILE A 407 23.10 18.08 -8.41
C ILE A 407 23.20 18.71 -7.02
N THR A 408 23.40 20.04 -7.00
CA THR A 408 23.44 20.82 -5.76
C THR A 408 22.06 21.39 -5.44
N PHE A 409 21.63 21.29 -4.18
CA PHE A 409 20.36 21.83 -3.71
C PHE A 409 20.50 22.47 -2.32
N GLY A 410 19.68 23.48 -2.03
CA GLY A 410 19.88 24.33 -0.84
C GLY A 410 19.49 23.69 0.50
N ASN A 411 18.26 23.17 0.62
CA ASN A 411 17.70 22.73 1.90
C ASN A 411 17.53 21.20 1.97
N LYS A 412 18.16 20.57 2.97
CA LYS A 412 18.05 19.11 3.22
C LYS A 412 16.61 18.63 3.41
N SER A 413 15.68 19.47 3.86
CA SER A 413 14.25 19.10 3.98
C SER A 413 13.60 18.78 2.63
N ARG A 414 14.13 19.33 1.53
CA ARG A 414 13.69 19.07 0.15
C ARG A 414 14.44 17.91 -0.51
N MET A 415 15.41 17.29 0.17
CA MET A 415 16.27 16.24 -0.40
C MET A 415 15.51 15.16 -1.17
N ARG A 416 14.39 14.66 -0.62
CA ARG A 416 13.59 13.62 -1.29
C ARG A 416 12.94 14.13 -2.58
N GLN A 417 12.47 15.37 -2.59
CA GLN A 417 11.89 16.02 -3.76
C GLN A 417 12.97 16.21 -4.84
N GLU A 418 14.13 16.75 -4.46
CA GLU A 418 15.26 16.96 -5.37
C GLU A 418 15.77 15.64 -5.98
N MET A 419 15.85 14.58 -5.16
CA MET A 419 16.18 13.22 -5.61
C MET A 419 15.17 12.69 -6.64
N ALA A 420 13.87 12.92 -6.41
CA ALA A 420 12.83 12.50 -7.34
C ALA A 420 12.93 13.28 -8.66
N THR A 421 13.09 14.60 -8.60
CA THR A 421 13.31 15.46 -9.77
C THR A 421 14.50 14.99 -10.59
N ALA A 422 15.63 14.72 -9.93
CA ALA A 422 16.84 14.21 -10.57
C ALA A 422 16.59 12.87 -11.30
N LEU A 423 16.02 11.88 -10.61
CA LEU A 423 15.70 10.59 -11.21
C LEU A 423 14.78 10.73 -12.43
N ARG A 424 13.79 11.63 -12.35
CA ARG A 424 12.84 11.87 -13.44
C ARG A 424 13.51 12.57 -14.62
N ALA A 425 14.42 13.50 -14.38
CA ALA A 425 15.20 14.14 -15.44
C ALA A 425 16.07 13.10 -16.18
N PHE A 426 16.83 12.28 -15.44
CA PHE A 426 17.66 11.23 -16.03
C PHE A 426 16.84 10.12 -16.71
N GLY A 427 15.73 9.69 -16.10
CA GLY A 427 14.83 8.70 -16.69
C GLY A 427 14.09 9.18 -17.96
N GLY A 428 14.08 10.48 -18.23
CA GLY A 428 13.56 11.06 -19.47
C GLY A 428 14.64 11.48 -20.46
N ALA A 429 15.91 11.35 -20.10
CA ALA A 429 17.04 11.79 -20.88
C ALA A 429 17.44 10.76 -21.96
N THR A 430 18.09 11.24 -23.01
CA THR A 430 18.67 10.40 -24.05
C THR A 430 20.15 10.21 -23.76
N ARG A 431 20.67 8.98 -23.87
CA ARG A 431 22.10 8.72 -23.77
C ARG A 431 22.76 9.04 -25.12
N LEU A 432 23.65 10.02 -25.14
CA LEU A 432 24.56 10.23 -26.28
C LEU A 432 25.83 9.42 -26.03
N ALA A 433 26.25 8.61 -27.01
CA ALA A 433 27.52 7.92 -26.94
C ALA A 433 28.68 8.94 -26.78
N PRO A 434 29.78 8.58 -26.11
CA PRO A 434 30.92 9.47 -25.88
C PRO A 434 31.72 9.64 -27.18
N THR A 435 31.15 10.32 -28.17
CA THR A 435 31.81 10.79 -29.38
C THR A 435 30.88 11.85 -29.95
N LEU A 436 31.10 13.13 -29.58
CA LEU A 436 30.76 14.33 -30.38
C LEU A 436 31.02 15.67 -29.64
N PHE A 437 31.48 15.69 -28.38
CA PHE A 437 31.91 16.93 -27.71
C PHE A 437 33.43 17.03 -27.49
N ALA A 438 34.20 16.60 -28.48
CA ALA A 438 35.63 16.88 -28.54
C ALA A 438 35.96 17.46 -29.92
N THR A 439 35.53 18.70 -30.17
CA THR A 439 36.24 19.72 -30.97
C THR A 439 35.33 20.94 -31.19
N ALA A 440 35.54 21.96 -30.38
CA ALA A 440 35.52 23.36 -30.79
C ALA A 440 36.27 24.13 -29.70
N ALA A 441 37.58 24.24 -29.89
CA ALA A 441 38.42 25.23 -29.24
C ALA A 441 38.27 26.56 -29.99
#